data_AF-A0A2U1PTB4-F1
#
_entry.id   AF-A0A2U1PTB4-F1
#
_cell.length_a   1.000
_cell.length_b   1.000
_cell.length_c   1.000
_cell.angle_alpha   90.00
_cell.angle_beta   90.00
_cell.angle_gamma   90.00
#
_symmetry.space_group_name_H-M   'P 1'
#
loop_
_entity.id
_entity.type
_entity.pdbx_description
1 polymer ?
#
loop_
_entity_poly.entity_id
_entity_poly.type
_entity_poly.pdbx_seq_one_letter_code
_entity_poly.pdbx_strand_id
1 'polypeptide(L)'
;MVVFTQIGSRKQFICTFERPSAFLAGAVLALLSLWACFCLLTLSQTKPGSCKCSQPNSASKLQYDPPISTFYDDPSLGYSIEKPIENWDQKRQAWLKMHPSFKPKSHEVRVFIVTGSQSAPCDGPTGDHYLLRTYRNKVDYCRIHGYDIFYNNVLLDSKMTGGWGKLPAIRAALHGPTDQTALAYLLWKEHYSWLGKKMLIETRYYLEGYWIVIIDTLMNITERYLEIEKMEGMLRRRHAEKVSERYGVLREPLLKDSGNERGSWRRPFVTHFAGCQPCIGKRTRNPSFTLEGCRNAMNKALNFADNQVLRNHGFVHPSLLDSSVVSSISFDYLL
;
A
#
# COMPACT_ATOMS: atom_id res chain seq x y z
N MET A 1 -2.23 5.40 -10.55
CA MET A 1 -2.30 5.11 -9.09
C MET A 1 -1.79 6.31 -8.29
N VAL A 2 -2.26 6.47 -7.05
CA VAL A 2 -1.85 7.55 -6.13
C VAL A 2 -1.14 6.96 -4.91
N VAL A 3 0.05 7.49 -4.59
CA VAL A 3 0.91 6.99 -3.51
C VAL A 3 1.43 8.15 -2.68
N PHE A 4 1.67 7.94 -1.40
CA PHE A 4 2.42 8.88 -0.53
C PHE A 4 3.28 8.10 0.46
N THR A 5 4.35 8.71 0.92
CA THR A 5 5.28 8.06 1.85
C THR A 5 4.99 8.48 3.27
N GLN A 6 4.79 7.50 4.15
CA GLN A 6 4.75 7.73 5.59
C GLN A 6 6.16 7.59 6.17
N ILE A 7 6.58 8.59 6.92
CA ILE A 7 7.74 8.47 7.83
C ILE A 7 7.13 8.27 9.20
N GLY A 8 7.23 7.06 9.75
CA GLY A 8 6.70 6.78 11.09
C GLY A 8 7.23 7.78 12.10
N SER A 9 6.34 8.37 12.91
CA SER A 9 6.79 9.02 14.13
C SER A 9 7.27 7.91 15.07
N ARG A 10 8.49 8.02 15.60
CA ARG A 10 8.83 7.26 16.80
C ARG A 10 7.88 7.78 17.86
N LYS A 11 6.85 7.02 18.25
CA LYS A 11 6.29 7.21 19.58
C LYS A 11 7.44 6.94 20.54
N GLN A 12 7.85 8.00 21.22
CA GLN A 12 8.69 7.91 22.39
C GLN A 12 8.05 6.85 23.28
N PHE A 13 8.85 5.89 23.75
CA PHE A 13 8.43 4.99 24.81
C PHE A 13 7.68 5.82 25.84
N ILE A 14 6.52 5.34 26.27
CA ILE A 14 5.79 5.92 27.39
C ILE A 14 6.81 6.03 28.53
N CYS A 15 7.32 7.23 28.79
CA CYS A 15 8.05 7.50 30.02
C CYS A 15 6.99 7.34 31.12
N THR A 16 7.02 6.20 31.79
CA THR A 16 6.37 6.05 33.08
C THR A 16 6.90 7.17 33.96
N PHE A 17 5.99 8.08 34.32
CA PHE A 17 6.28 9.26 35.12
C PHE A 17 6.89 8.82 36.45
N GLU A 18 8.19 9.02 36.65
CA GLU A 18 8.85 8.81 37.93
C GLU A 18 8.39 9.89 38.91
N ARG A 19 7.39 9.55 39.74
CA ARG A 19 7.25 10.08 41.11
C ARG A 19 6.89 8.92 42.05
N PRO A 20 7.87 8.10 42.48
CA PRO A 20 7.60 6.88 43.24
C PRO A 20 7.11 7.13 44.67
N SER A 21 7.40 8.28 45.28
CA SER A 21 7.24 8.47 46.73
C SER A 21 5.82 8.81 47.19
N ALA A 22 5.01 9.48 46.37
CA ALA A 22 3.66 9.90 46.76
C ALA A 22 2.58 8.84 46.48
N PHE A 23 2.78 7.97 45.48
CA PHE A 23 1.84 6.89 45.15
C PHE A 23 2.01 5.66 46.05
N LEU A 24 3.21 5.38 46.55
CA LEU A 24 3.47 4.22 47.42
C LEU A 24 2.73 4.34 48.78
N ALA A 25 2.68 5.53 49.38
CA ALA A 25 1.98 5.72 50.66
C ALA A 25 0.45 5.56 50.52
N GLY A 26 -0.13 6.11 49.45
CA GLY A 26 -1.57 5.97 49.16
C GLY A 26 -1.96 4.56 48.73
N ALA A 27 -1.12 3.88 47.94
CA ALA A 27 -1.37 2.51 47.51
C ALA A 27 -1.26 1.51 48.66
N VAL A 28 -0.33 1.68 49.60
CA VAL A 28 -0.20 0.79 50.77
C VAL A 28 -1.41 0.91 51.71
N LEU A 29 -1.92 2.12 51.95
CA LEU A 29 -3.15 2.33 52.75
C LEU A 29 -4.40 1.75 52.07
N ALA A 30 -4.52 1.89 50.75
CA ALA A 30 -5.62 1.30 49.98
C ALA A 30 -5.51 -0.23 49.90
N LEU A 31 -4.29 -0.78 49.75
CA LEU A 31 -4.04 -2.22 49.74
C LEU A 31 -4.33 -2.87 51.09
N LEU A 32 -3.99 -2.22 52.22
CA LEU A 32 -4.33 -2.73 53.56
C LEU A 32 -5.84 -2.75 53.80
N SER A 33 -6.56 -1.74 53.31
CA SER A 33 -8.01 -1.65 53.40
C SER A 33 -8.71 -2.67 52.48
N LEU A 34 -8.17 -2.90 51.29
CA LEU A 34 -8.68 -3.91 50.34
C LEU A 34 -8.32 -5.33 50.78
N TRP A 35 -7.18 -5.56 51.43
CA TRP A 35 -6.76 -6.87 51.93
C TRP A 35 -7.65 -7.35 53.08
N ALA A 36 -8.07 -6.44 53.96
CA ALA A 36 -9.08 -6.72 54.99
C ALA A 36 -10.44 -7.11 54.39
N CYS A 37 -10.86 -6.47 53.28
CA CYS A 37 -12.07 -6.86 52.54
C CYS A 37 -11.90 -8.16 51.72
N PHE A 38 -10.70 -8.45 51.22
CA PHE A 38 -10.43 -9.64 50.40
C PHE A 38 -10.34 -10.91 51.24
N CYS A 39 -9.85 -10.84 52.48
CA CYS A 39 -9.87 -11.97 53.41
C CYS A 39 -11.28 -12.46 53.78
N LEU A 40 -12.31 -11.61 53.64
CA LEU A 40 -13.72 -11.98 53.84
C LEU A 40 -14.40 -12.51 52.57
N LEU A 41 -13.80 -12.34 51.38
CA LEU A 41 -14.40 -12.71 50.09
C LEU A 41 -13.64 -13.83 49.35
N THR A 42 -12.53 -14.34 49.89
CA THR A 42 -11.83 -15.51 49.34
C THR A 42 -12.50 -16.82 49.74
N LEU A 43 -13.71 -17.05 49.23
CA LEU A 43 -14.25 -18.38 49.01
C LEU A 43 -14.82 -18.50 47.59
N SER A 44 -14.09 -18.00 46.60
CA SER A 44 -14.19 -18.48 45.22
C SER A 44 -12.91 -18.11 44.46
N GLN A 45 -11.98 -19.06 44.39
CA GLN A 45 -10.82 -18.98 43.49
C GLN A 45 -11.27 -19.31 42.07
N THR A 46 -11.23 -18.35 41.16
CA THR A 46 -11.14 -18.62 39.72
C THR A 46 -9.74 -18.23 39.25
N LYS A 47 -8.93 -19.23 38.90
CA LYS A 47 -7.61 -19.05 38.27
C LYS A 47 -7.77 -18.46 36.86
N PRO A 48 -6.93 -17.49 36.44
CA PRO A 48 -6.90 -17.06 35.04
C PRO A 48 -6.28 -18.16 34.18
N GLY A 49 -7.03 -18.62 33.18
CA GLY A 49 -6.61 -19.66 32.25
C GLY A 49 -5.43 -19.22 31.39
N SER A 50 -4.37 -20.04 31.40
CA SER A 50 -3.35 -20.06 30.35
C SER A 50 -4.02 -20.35 29.01
N CYS A 51 -3.91 -19.44 28.03
CA CYS A 51 -4.26 -19.75 26.65
C CYS A 51 -3.29 -20.81 26.11
N LYS A 52 -3.71 -22.08 26.17
CA LYS A 52 -3.06 -23.17 25.44
C LYS A 52 -3.53 -23.14 23.98
N CYS A 53 -2.82 -22.40 23.13
CA CYS A 53 -2.97 -22.49 21.66
C CYS A 53 -2.27 -23.76 21.11
N SER A 54 -2.58 -24.92 21.68
CA SER A 54 -2.04 -26.21 21.24
C SER A 54 -3.13 -27.26 21.41
N GLN A 55 -4.19 -27.12 20.63
CA GLN A 55 -5.10 -28.22 20.34
C GLN A 55 -4.79 -28.66 18.90
N PRO A 56 -4.43 -29.93 18.66
CA PRO A 56 -4.27 -30.47 17.32
C PRO A 56 -5.66 -30.79 16.75
N ASN A 57 -6.54 -29.79 16.68
CA ASN A 57 -7.80 -29.94 15.97
C ASN A 57 -7.54 -29.52 14.54
N SER A 58 -7.67 -30.52 13.66
CA SER A 58 -7.41 -30.49 12.23
C SER A 58 -7.68 -29.11 11.65
N ALA A 59 -6.61 -28.41 11.27
CA ALA A 59 -6.72 -27.41 10.23
C ALA A 59 -7.54 -28.06 9.12
N SER A 60 -8.73 -27.53 8.88
CA SER A 60 -9.60 -27.90 7.77
C SER A 60 -8.70 -28.21 6.59
N LYS A 61 -8.64 -29.47 6.15
CA LYS A 61 -7.76 -29.93 5.06
C LYS A 61 -7.90 -28.94 3.91
N LEU A 62 -6.97 -28.00 3.81
CA LEU A 62 -6.85 -27.11 2.68
C LEU A 62 -6.49 -28.07 1.54
N GLN A 63 -7.45 -28.38 0.67
CA GLN A 63 -7.33 -29.38 -0.40
C GLN A 63 -6.18 -29.09 -1.39
N TYR A 64 -5.41 -28.02 -1.17
CA TYR A 64 -4.34 -27.54 -2.02
C TYR A 64 -2.93 -27.86 -1.51
N ASP A 65 -2.76 -28.19 -0.23
CA ASP A 65 -1.43 -28.43 0.32
C ASP A 65 -1.08 -29.93 0.29
N PRO A 66 -0.01 -30.32 -0.40
CA PRO A 66 0.44 -31.70 -0.42
C PRO A 66 0.89 -32.14 0.99
N PRO A 67 0.81 -33.44 1.33
CA PRO A 67 1.28 -33.95 2.62
C PRO A 67 2.80 -33.85 2.81
N ILE A 68 3.53 -33.39 1.79
CA ILE A 68 4.99 -33.28 1.78
C ILE A 68 5.36 -31.91 2.32
N SER A 69 6.12 -31.89 3.42
CA SER A 69 6.69 -30.67 3.98
C SER A 69 7.65 -30.01 2.99
N THR A 70 7.52 -28.70 2.86
CA THR A 70 8.30 -27.83 2.00
C THR A 70 9.12 -26.84 2.86
N PHE A 71 10.01 -26.09 2.22
CA PHE A 71 10.75 -25.02 2.87
C PHE A 71 9.85 -23.98 3.58
N TYR A 72 8.61 -23.79 3.09
CA TYR A 72 7.67 -22.82 3.68
C TYR A 72 7.03 -23.31 4.99
N ASP A 73 7.16 -24.59 5.31
CA ASP A 73 6.61 -25.20 6.53
C ASP A 73 7.60 -25.18 7.70
N ASP A 74 8.82 -24.65 7.50
CA ASP A 74 9.84 -24.52 8.53
C ASP A 74 9.45 -23.42 9.53
N PRO A 75 9.20 -23.75 10.82
CA PRO A 75 8.83 -22.76 11.83
C PRO A 75 9.96 -21.77 12.17
N SER A 76 11.20 -22.06 11.75
CA SER A 76 12.34 -21.14 11.89
C SER A 76 12.41 -20.09 10.78
N LEU A 77 11.60 -20.24 9.71
CA LEU A 77 11.50 -19.28 8.64
C LEU A 77 10.82 -17.99 9.14
N GLY A 78 11.55 -16.88 9.10
CA GLY A 78 11.07 -15.58 9.54
C GLY A 78 11.20 -14.48 8.48
N TYR A 79 10.53 -13.36 8.75
CA TYR A 79 10.53 -12.17 7.90
C TYR A 79 11.76 -11.27 8.08
N SER A 80 12.68 -11.63 8.97
CA SER A 80 13.92 -10.88 9.14
C SER A 80 14.85 -11.10 7.95
N ILE A 81 15.45 -10.00 7.48
CA ILE A 81 16.38 -10.03 6.35
C ILE A 81 17.79 -10.51 6.73
N GLU A 82 18.07 -10.68 8.03
CA GLU A 82 19.40 -11.04 8.55
C GLU A 82 19.82 -12.47 8.16
N LYS A 83 18.86 -13.37 7.93
CA LYS A 83 19.14 -14.75 7.53
C LYS A 83 18.98 -14.91 6.01
N PRO A 84 20.09 -15.12 5.26
CA PRO A 84 20.03 -15.41 3.84
C PRO A 84 19.25 -16.70 3.57
N ILE A 85 18.54 -16.74 2.45
CA ILE A 85 17.89 -17.96 1.97
C ILE A 85 18.67 -18.45 0.78
N GLU A 86 19.34 -19.58 0.97
CA GLU A 86 20.09 -20.23 -0.10
C GLU A 86 19.15 -21.04 -1.01
N ASN A 87 19.53 -21.12 -2.28
CA ASN A 87 18.86 -21.93 -3.30
C ASN A 87 17.35 -21.64 -3.43
N TRP A 88 16.99 -20.36 -3.30
CA TRP A 88 15.59 -19.92 -3.35
C TRP A 88 14.90 -20.29 -4.66
N ASP A 89 15.58 -20.11 -5.80
CA ASP A 89 15.02 -20.42 -7.11
C ASP A 89 14.66 -21.91 -7.23
N GLN A 90 15.53 -22.80 -6.76
CA GLN A 90 15.31 -24.25 -6.74
C GLN A 90 14.15 -24.61 -5.81
N LYS A 91 14.12 -24.05 -4.60
CA LYS A 91 13.03 -24.23 -3.62
C LYS A 91 11.68 -23.79 -4.21
N ARG A 92 11.64 -22.62 -4.86
CA ARG A 92 10.44 -22.10 -5.52
C ARG A 92 10.00 -22.98 -6.68
N GLN A 93 10.94 -23.46 -7.52
CA GLN A 93 10.61 -24.37 -8.62
C GLN A 93 10.05 -25.71 -8.11
N ALA A 94 10.64 -26.27 -7.04
CA ALA A 94 10.14 -27.48 -6.41
C ALA A 94 8.71 -27.28 -5.87
N TRP A 95 8.46 -26.17 -5.17
CA TRP A 95 7.12 -25.83 -4.68
C TRP A 95 6.10 -25.70 -5.82
N LEU A 96 6.44 -24.98 -6.91
CA LEU A 96 5.56 -24.85 -8.07
C LEU A 96 5.28 -26.17 -8.80
N LYS A 97 6.21 -27.14 -8.78
CA LYS A 97 5.97 -28.48 -9.33
C LYS A 97 4.89 -29.22 -8.56
N MET A 98 4.84 -29.04 -7.24
CA MET A 98 3.83 -29.64 -6.36
C MET A 98 2.49 -28.89 -6.41
N HIS A 99 2.49 -27.62 -6.82
CA HIS A 99 1.32 -26.75 -6.86
C HIS A 99 1.02 -26.26 -8.29
N PRO A 100 0.61 -27.16 -9.21
CA PRO A 100 0.44 -26.81 -10.62
C PRO A 100 -0.63 -25.75 -10.88
N SER A 101 -1.66 -25.63 -10.03
CA SER A 101 -2.67 -24.55 -10.10
C SER A 101 -2.07 -23.16 -9.89
N PHE A 102 -0.92 -23.08 -9.21
CA PHE A 102 -0.17 -21.86 -9.00
C PHE A 102 0.93 -21.67 -10.06
N LYS A 103 1.02 -22.49 -11.11
CA LYS A 103 1.92 -22.15 -12.23
C LYS A 103 1.29 -21.04 -13.06
N PRO A 104 2.07 -20.01 -13.44
CA PRO A 104 1.58 -19.03 -14.42
C PRO A 104 1.18 -19.75 -15.71
N LYS A 105 0.10 -19.30 -16.35
CA LYS A 105 -0.23 -19.73 -17.71
C LYS A 105 0.89 -19.24 -18.64
N SER A 106 1.14 -19.96 -19.74
CA SER A 106 2.26 -19.67 -20.64
C SER A 106 2.28 -18.19 -21.04
N HIS A 107 3.40 -17.50 -20.81
CA HIS A 107 3.64 -16.06 -21.05
C HIS A 107 2.99 -15.05 -20.09
N GLU A 108 2.24 -15.48 -19.07
CA GLU A 108 1.54 -14.57 -18.15
C GLU A 108 2.32 -14.37 -16.84
N VAL A 109 2.86 -13.15 -16.63
CA VAL A 109 3.53 -12.80 -15.36
C VAL A 109 2.45 -12.46 -14.32
N ARG A 110 2.41 -13.19 -13.21
CA ARG A 110 1.57 -12.80 -12.07
C ARG A 110 2.20 -11.63 -11.33
N VAL A 111 1.44 -10.56 -11.21
CA VAL A 111 1.86 -9.32 -10.54
C VAL A 111 1.14 -9.20 -9.21
N PHE A 112 1.90 -8.84 -8.18
CA PHE A 112 1.43 -8.71 -6.81
C PHE A 112 1.82 -7.33 -6.27
N ILE A 113 0.84 -6.47 -5.97
CA ILE A 113 1.06 -5.11 -5.47
C ILE A 113 1.16 -5.15 -3.94
N VAL A 114 2.31 -4.76 -3.39
CA VAL A 114 2.52 -4.66 -1.95
C VAL A 114 2.41 -3.19 -1.52
N THR A 115 1.52 -2.91 -0.57
CA THR A 115 1.38 -1.58 0.04
C THR A 115 1.13 -1.72 1.54
N GLY A 116 1.11 -0.62 2.28
CA GLY A 116 0.90 -0.69 3.72
C GLY A 116 0.96 0.65 4.43
N SER A 117 0.64 0.62 5.71
CA SER A 117 0.67 1.75 6.64
C SER A 117 1.07 1.29 8.03
N GLN A 118 1.24 2.21 8.97
CA GLN A 118 1.37 1.84 10.38
C GLN A 118 0.10 1.19 10.93
N SER A 119 0.23 0.36 11.97
CA SER A 119 -0.89 -0.32 12.65
C SER A 119 -1.76 0.63 13.49
N ALA A 120 -1.13 1.67 14.04
CA ALA A 120 -1.81 2.63 14.89
C ALA A 120 -2.59 3.67 14.05
N PRO A 121 -3.70 4.22 14.58
CA PRO A 121 -4.37 5.35 13.96
C PRO A 121 -3.42 6.51 13.70
N CYS A 122 -3.70 7.27 12.65
CA CYS A 122 -2.93 8.47 12.35
C CYS A 122 -3.07 9.52 13.45
N ASP A 123 -1.98 10.23 13.75
CA ASP A 123 -2.01 11.38 14.66
C ASP A 123 -2.79 12.56 14.04
N GLY A 124 -2.77 12.67 12.71
CA GLY A 124 -3.50 13.69 11.94
C GLY A 124 -4.96 13.29 11.66
N PRO A 125 -5.92 14.24 11.79
CA PRO A 125 -7.36 13.93 11.75
C PRO A 125 -7.86 13.43 10.39
N THR A 126 -7.11 13.69 9.31
CA THR A 126 -7.46 13.25 7.95
C THR A 126 -6.57 12.11 7.45
N GLY A 127 -5.60 11.66 8.27
CA GLY A 127 -4.58 10.71 7.83
C GLY A 127 -5.16 9.37 7.38
N ASP A 128 -5.99 8.77 8.24
CA ASP A 128 -6.62 7.47 7.97
C ASP A 128 -7.61 7.56 6.80
N HIS A 129 -8.27 8.72 6.61
CA HIS A 129 -9.11 8.96 5.44
C HIS A 129 -8.30 8.86 4.13
N TYR A 130 -7.12 9.47 4.06
CA TYR A 130 -6.26 9.36 2.86
C TYR A 130 -5.63 7.98 2.70
N LEU A 131 -5.33 7.27 3.79
CA LEU A 131 -4.91 5.87 3.72
C LEU A 131 -5.99 5.00 3.06
N LEU A 132 -7.24 5.13 3.51
CA LEU A 132 -8.37 4.40 2.92
C LEU A 132 -8.58 4.74 1.44
N ARG A 133 -8.57 6.04 1.10
CA ARG A 133 -8.78 6.46 -0.30
C ARG A 133 -7.67 6.00 -1.24
N THR A 134 -6.42 6.06 -0.79
CA THR A 134 -5.28 5.58 -1.60
C THR A 134 -5.20 4.06 -1.65
N TYR A 135 -5.74 3.34 -0.66
CA TYR A 135 -5.94 1.90 -0.73
C TYR A 135 -7.01 1.54 -1.76
N ARG A 136 -8.21 2.16 -1.69
CA ARG A 136 -9.27 1.97 -2.68
C ARG A 136 -8.76 2.21 -4.11
N ASN A 137 -8.02 3.30 -4.33
CA ASN A 137 -7.41 3.60 -5.62
C ASN A 137 -6.53 2.46 -6.17
N LYS A 138 -5.76 1.79 -5.30
CA LYS A 138 -4.92 0.64 -5.68
C LYS A 138 -5.76 -0.61 -5.90
N VAL A 139 -6.77 -0.85 -5.08
CA VAL A 139 -7.71 -1.97 -5.25
C VAL A 139 -8.42 -1.87 -6.60
N ASP A 140 -8.92 -0.69 -6.97
CA ASP A 140 -9.55 -0.47 -8.27
C ASP A 140 -8.59 -0.76 -9.42
N TYR A 141 -7.36 -0.23 -9.34
CA TYR A 141 -6.33 -0.52 -10.33
C TYR A 141 -6.02 -2.03 -10.42
N CYS A 142 -5.79 -2.70 -9.29
CA CYS A 142 -5.48 -4.13 -9.25
C CYS A 142 -6.62 -4.97 -9.84
N ARG A 143 -7.87 -4.62 -9.51
CA ARG A 143 -9.06 -5.30 -10.01
C ARG A 143 -9.23 -5.16 -11.53
N ILE A 144 -8.96 -3.98 -12.09
CA ILE A 144 -9.03 -3.72 -13.54
C ILE A 144 -7.95 -4.52 -14.28
N HIS A 145 -6.75 -4.63 -13.71
CA HIS A 145 -5.58 -5.25 -14.35
C HIS A 145 -5.37 -6.73 -13.98
N GLY A 146 -6.22 -7.31 -13.13
CA GLY A 146 -6.08 -8.69 -12.67
C GLY A 146 -4.86 -8.93 -11.77
N TYR A 147 -4.43 -7.91 -11.02
CA TYR A 147 -3.34 -8.01 -10.07
C TYR A 147 -3.86 -8.35 -8.68
N ASP A 148 -3.05 -9.09 -7.94
CA ASP A 148 -3.28 -9.32 -6.52
C ASP A 148 -2.71 -8.16 -5.69
N ILE A 149 -3.25 -7.94 -4.49
CA ILE A 149 -2.81 -6.87 -3.59
C ILE A 149 -2.62 -7.38 -2.17
N PHE A 150 -1.53 -6.96 -1.53
CA PHE A 150 -1.26 -7.18 -0.11
C PHE A 150 -1.10 -5.86 0.61
N TYR A 151 -1.88 -5.72 1.68
CA TYR A 151 -1.84 -4.56 2.56
C TYR A 151 -1.20 -4.95 3.89
N ASN A 152 0.06 -4.55 4.09
CA ASN A 152 0.71 -4.75 5.38
C ASN A 152 0.38 -3.60 6.34
N ASN A 153 -0.20 -3.94 7.49
CA ASN A 153 -0.41 -3.02 8.60
C ASN A 153 0.33 -3.48 9.87
N VAL A 154 1.27 -4.42 9.76
CA VAL A 154 2.00 -5.01 10.90
C VAL A 154 3.49 -4.71 10.80
N LEU A 155 4.13 -4.47 11.94
CA LEU A 155 5.58 -4.40 12.04
C LEU A 155 6.15 -5.82 12.11
N LEU A 156 6.55 -6.37 10.96
CA LEU A 156 7.02 -7.75 10.81
C LEU A 156 8.44 -7.99 11.37
N ASP A 157 9.25 -6.94 11.48
CA ASP A 157 10.57 -6.96 12.13
C ASP A 157 10.73 -5.68 12.95
N SER A 158 10.98 -5.83 14.26
CA SER A 158 11.10 -4.72 15.20
C SER A 158 12.29 -3.80 14.91
N LYS A 159 13.31 -4.28 14.19
CA LYS A 159 14.47 -3.49 13.75
C LYS A 159 14.17 -2.63 12.51
N MET A 160 13.13 -2.97 11.74
CA MET A 160 12.82 -2.36 10.44
C MET A 160 11.60 -1.42 10.50
N THR A 161 11.75 -0.31 11.23
CA THR A 161 10.67 0.66 11.44
C THR A 161 10.54 1.70 10.31
N GLY A 162 9.36 2.32 10.20
CA GLY A 162 9.09 3.37 9.21
C GLY A 162 9.21 2.85 7.78
N GLY A 163 9.88 3.60 6.90
CA GLY A 163 10.05 3.23 5.49
C GLY A 163 10.78 1.89 5.25
N TRP A 164 11.53 1.40 6.24
CA TRP A 164 12.23 0.11 6.19
C TRP A 164 11.31 -1.09 6.37
N GLY A 165 10.11 -0.89 6.94
CA GLY A 165 9.12 -1.95 7.13
C GLY A 165 8.64 -2.60 5.83
N LYS A 166 8.91 -1.97 4.68
CA LYS A 166 8.68 -2.58 3.38
C LYS A 166 9.62 -3.74 3.07
N LEU A 167 10.84 -3.83 3.63
CA LEU A 167 11.74 -4.96 3.35
C LEU A 167 11.16 -6.26 3.91
N PRO A 168 10.75 -6.34 5.19
CA PRO A 168 10.06 -7.53 5.69
C PRO A 168 8.71 -7.78 4.99
N ALA A 169 7.97 -6.73 4.62
CA ALA A 169 6.68 -6.88 3.95
C ALA A 169 6.83 -7.42 2.52
N ILE A 170 7.83 -6.94 1.78
CA ILE A 170 8.23 -7.54 0.50
C ILE A 170 8.65 -8.96 0.80
N ARG A 171 9.61 -9.24 1.70
CA ARG A 171 10.04 -10.60 2.06
C ARG A 171 8.88 -11.57 2.34
N ALA A 172 7.86 -11.10 3.05
CA ALA A 172 6.65 -11.85 3.35
C ALA A 172 5.80 -12.15 2.09
N ALA A 173 5.63 -11.16 1.20
CA ALA A 173 4.91 -11.32 -0.07
C ALA A 173 5.74 -12.03 -1.17
N LEU A 174 7.05 -11.85 -1.15
CA LEU A 174 8.07 -12.15 -2.16
C LEU A 174 9.42 -12.20 -1.44
N HIS A 175 10.15 -13.31 -1.43
CA HIS A 175 11.39 -13.40 -0.66
C HIS A 175 12.54 -12.54 -1.26
N GLY A 176 12.52 -11.21 -1.09
CA GLY A 176 13.52 -10.28 -1.63
C GLY A 176 13.54 -8.90 -0.95
N PRO A 177 14.67 -8.16 -0.97
CA PRO A 177 14.78 -6.82 -0.37
C PRO A 177 14.70 -5.67 -1.42
N THR A 178 14.24 -4.45 -1.05
CA THR A 178 14.81 -3.13 -1.47
C THR A 178 14.21 -1.88 -0.78
N ASP A 179 15.06 -0.89 -0.51
CA ASP A 179 14.75 0.49 -0.13
C ASP A 179 15.41 1.52 -1.08
N GLN A 180 14.93 2.78 -1.11
CA GLN A 180 15.31 3.75 -2.16
C GLN A 180 16.72 4.31 -1.97
N THR A 181 17.18 4.51 -0.73
CA THR A 181 18.48 5.15 -0.46
C THR A 181 19.61 4.12 -0.38
N ALA A 182 19.37 2.93 0.20
CA ALA A 182 20.37 1.87 0.13
C ALA A 182 20.49 1.32 -1.29
N LEU A 183 19.42 1.29 -2.11
CA LEU A 183 19.56 0.96 -3.52
C LEU A 183 20.48 1.95 -4.24
N ALA A 184 20.28 3.27 -4.06
CA ALA A 184 21.15 4.28 -4.65
C ALA A 184 22.61 4.14 -4.19
N TYR A 185 22.84 3.86 -2.90
CA TYR A 185 24.19 3.64 -2.34
C TYR A 185 24.83 2.34 -2.86
N LEU A 186 24.07 1.25 -2.96
CA LEU A 186 24.54 -0.02 -3.53
C LEU A 186 24.90 0.13 -5.01
N LEU A 187 24.11 0.90 -5.76
CA LEU A 187 24.41 1.23 -7.16
C LEU A 187 25.70 2.04 -7.32
N TRP A 188 25.97 2.95 -6.39
CA TRP A 188 27.23 3.70 -6.38
C TRP A 188 28.40 2.80 -5.99
N LYS A 189 28.29 2.04 -4.90
CA LYS A 189 29.42 1.37 -4.24
C LYS A 189 29.76 -0.01 -4.82
N GLU A 190 28.77 -0.83 -5.17
CA GLU A 190 29.01 -2.13 -5.78
C GLU A 190 29.10 -1.95 -7.30
N HIS A 191 30.27 -2.24 -7.86
CA HIS A 191 30.52 -2.10 -9.29
C HIS A 191 29.40 -2.77 -10.13
N TYR A 192 28.68 -1.90 -10.84
CA TYR A 192 27.60 -2.03 -11.84
C TYR A 192 27.38 -3.35 -12.63
N SER A 193 28.34 -4.28 -12.63
CA SER A 193 28.39 -5.41 -13.56
C SER A 193 27.27 -6.44 -13.37
N TRP A 194 26.82 -6.72 -12.14
CA TRP A 194 25.73 -7.66 -11.86
C TRP A 194 24.38 -6.95 -11.72
N LEU A 195 24.33 -5.88 -10.91
CA LEU A 195 23.12 -5.07 -10.69
C LEU A 195 22.64 -4.42 -12.00
N GLY A 196 23.53 -3.84 -12.80
CA GLY A 196 23.18 -3.17 -14.05
C GLY A 196 22.64 -4.11 -15.14
N LYS A 197 22.92 -5.42 -15.07
CA LYS A 197 22.37 -6.41 -16.02
C LYS A 197 20.94 -6.84 -15.67
N LYS A 198 20.52 -6.67 -14.42
CA LYS A 198 19.19 -7.10 -13.92
C LYS A 198 18.25 -5.93 -13.64
N MET A 199 18.79 -4.71 -13.54
CA MET A 199 18.03 -3.52 -13.22
C MET A 199 17.65 -2.76 -14.49
N LEU A 200 16.35 -2.50 -14.64
CA LEU A 200 15.82 -1.59 -15.65
C LEU A 200 15.48 -0.26 -14.97
N ILE A 201 16.11 0.83 -15.39
CA ILE A 201 15.71 2.18 -15.00
C ILE A 201 14.67 2.65 -16.00
N GLU A 202 13.41 2.67 -15.57
CA GLU A 202 12.28 3.08 -16.42
C GLU A 202 12.14 4.60 -16.42
N THR A 203 12.17 5.20 -17.61
CA THR A 203 12.05 6.65 -17.82
C THR A 203 10.96 7.00 -18.84
N ARG A 204 10.34 6.00 -19.48
CA ARG A 204 9.36 6.21 -20.55
C ARG A 204 7.96 6.53 -20.03
N TYR A 205 7.70 6.37 -18.75
CA TYR A 205 6.45 6.78 -18.11
C TYR A 205 6.68 7.05 -16.62
N TYR A 206 5.74 7.72 -15.98
CA TYR A 206 5.80 8.04 -14.55
C TYR A 206 5.57 6.81 -13.65
N LEU A 207 6.53 5.88 -13.62
CA LEU A 207 6.54 4.78 -12.65
C LEU A 207 6.59 5.32 -11.21
N GLU A 208 7.31 6.42 -11.00
CA GLU A 208 7.31 7.23 -9.78
C GLU A 208 7.20 8.72 -10.18
N GLY A 209 5.99 9.23 -10.37
CA GLY A 209 5.76 10.61 -10.82
C GLY A 209 5.69 11.61 -9.67
N TYR A 210 6.59 12.59 -9.62
CA TYR A 210 6.58 13.61 -8.57
C TYR A 210 5.36 14.55 -8.70
N TRP A 211 4.52 14.60 -7.66
CA TRP A 211 3.22 15.28 -7.74
C TRP A 211 3.28 16.76 -8.13
N ILE A 212 4.32 17.49 -7.74
CA ILE A 212 4.46 18.94 -8.03
C ILE A 212 4.44 19.24 -9.53
N VAL A 213 5.00 18.35 -10.37
CA VAL A 213 5.00 18.58 -11.83
C VAL A 213 3.75 18.05 -12.53
N ILE A 214 2.86 17.38 -11.79
CA ILE A 214 1.70 16.65 -12.33
C ILE A 214 0.38 17.34 -12.01
N ILE A 215 0.20 17.83 -10.78
CA ILE A 215 -1.15 18.17 -10.30
C ILE A 215 -1.80 19.30 -11.09
N ASP A 216 -1.01 20.28 -11.53
CA ASP A 216 -1.53 21.40 -12.31
C ASP A 216 -1.80 21.04 -13.77
N THR A 217 -1.31 19.89 -14.26
CA THR A 217 -1.58 19.42 -15.63
C THR A 217 -2.85 18.57 -15.73
N LEU A 218 -3.40 18.09 -14.61
CA LEU A 218 -4.52 17.13 -14.61
C LEU A 218 -5.76 17.63 -15.37
N MET A 219 -6.09 18.93 -15.28
CA MET A 219 -7.22 19.51 -16.00
C MET A 219 -7.00 19.48 -17.52
N ASN A 220 -5.83 19.92 -17.99
CA ASN A 220 -5.45 19.85 -19.40
C ASN A 220 -5.45 18.39 -19.89
N ILE A 221 -4.94 17.45 -19.09
CA ILE A 221 -5.00 16.01 -19.42
C ILE A 221 -6.45 15.55 -19.57
N THR A 222 -7.35 15.95 -18.65
CA THR A 222 -8.78 15.61 -18.76
C THR A 222 -9.38 16.13 -20.05
N GLU A 223 -9.14 17.39 -20.41
CA GLU A 223 -9.65 18.01 -21.64
C GLU A 223 -9.16 17.29 -22.89
N ARG A 224 -7.86 17.00 -23.00
CA ARG A 224 -7.27 16.26 -24.14
C ARG A 224 -7.87 14.86 -24.32
N TYR A 225 -8.09 14.14 -23.22
CA TYR A 225 -8.71 12.81 -23.31
C TYR A 225 -10.19 12.90 -23.69
N LEU A 226 -10.89 13.95 -23.28
CA LEU A 226 -12.26 14.19 -23.71
C LEU A 226 -12.33 14.54 -25.20
N GLU A 227 -11.38 15.31 -25.73
CA GLU A 227 -11.29 15.58 -27.18
C GLU A 227 -11.12 14.28 -27.98
N ILE A 228 -10.21 13.40 -27.54
CA ILE A 228 -10.01 12.07 -28.14
C ILE A 228 -11.30 11.25 -28.09
N GLU A 229 -11.95 11.20 -26.93
CA GLU A 229 -13.19 10.46 -26.74
C GLU A 229 -14.33 11.05 -27.60
N LYS A 230 -14.38 12.36 -27.87
CA LYS A 230 -15.36 12.97 -28.79
C LYS A 230 -15.16 12.52 -30.24
N MET A 231 -13.91 12.38 -30.67
CA MET A 231 -13.56 11.91 -32.02
C MET A 231 -13.80 10.40 -32.18
N GLU A 232 -13.50 9.61 -31.15
CA GLU A 232 -13.56 8.15 -31.20
C GLU A 232 -14.70 7.59 -30.33
N GLY A 233 -15.88 7.42 -30.95
CA GLY A 233 -17.07 6.93 -30.24
C GLY A 233 -16.91 5.55 -29.60
N MET A 234 -16.01 4.71 -30.13
CA MET A 234 -15.67 3.43 -29.51
C MET A 234 -15.09 3.60 -28.10
N LEU A 235 -14.33 4.66 -27.84
CA LEU A 235 -13.73 4.91 -26.52
C LEU A 235 -14.74 5.41 -25.47
N ARG A 236 -15.89 5.98 -25.91
CA ARG A 236 -16.98 6.42 -25.02
C ARG A 236 -17.88 5.28 -24.54
N ARG A 237 -17.87 4.16 -25.27
CA ARG A 237 -18.76 3.03 -24.97
C ARG A 237 -18.44 2.42 -23.60
N ARG A 238 -19.49 2.22 -22.79
CA ARG A 238 -19.39 1.46 -21.55
C ARG A 238 -18.89 0.05 -21.79
N HIS A 239 -18.02 -0.39 -20.91
CA HIS A 239 -17.41 -1.69 -20.99
C HIS A 239 -17.12 -2.24 -19.61
N ALA A 240 -17.10 -3.56 -19.50
CA ALA A 240 -16.76 -4.23 -18.27
C ALA A 240 -15.29 -4.02 -17.91
N GLU A 241 -15.00 -4.08 -16.60
CA GLU A 241 -13.64 -4.01 -16.02
C GLU A 241 -12.60 -4.81 -16.82
N LYS A 242 -12.97 -6.06 -17.08
CA LYS A 242 -12.13 -7.08 -17.70
C LYS A 242 -11.70 -6.78 -19.13
N VAL A 243 -12.33 -5.83 -19.82
CA VAL A 243 -11.97 -5.49 -21.21
C VAL A 243 -11.27 -4.14 -21.33
N SER A 244 -10.95 -3.47 -20.22
CA SER A 244 -10.29 -2.16 -20.24
C SER A 244 -8.95 -2.16 -20.97
N GLU A 245 -8.21 -3.29 -20.98
CA GLU A 245 -6.96 -3.41 -21.74
C GLU A 245 -7.16 -3.19 -23.25
N ARG A 246 -8.23 -3.75 -23.82
CA ARG A 246 -8.56 -3.57 -25.24
C ARG A 246 -8.81 -2.10 -25.58
N TYR A 247 -9.45 -1.36 -24.67
CA TYR A 247 -9.68 0.08 -24.82
C TYR A 247 -8.40 0.89 -24.63
N GLY A 248 -7.48 0.42 -23.78
CA GLY A 248 -6.11 0.93 -23.70
C GLY A 248 -5.40 0.85 -25.06
N VAL A 249 -5.38 -0.33 -25.67
CA VAL A 249 -4.77 -0.56 -27.00
C VAL A 249 -5.39 0.33 -28.08
N LEU A 250 -6.71 0.52 -28.09
CA LEU A 250 -7.38 1.43 -29.02
C LEU A 250 -6.95 2.89 -28.85
N ARG A 251 -6.62 3.30 -27.62
CA ARG A 251 -6.22 4.68 -27.32
C ARG A 251 -4.75 4.96 -27.64
N GLU A 252 -3.87 3.96 -27.55
CA GLU A 252 -2.42 4.16 -27.71
C GLU A 252 -1.99 4.91 -28.98
N PRO A 253 -2.54 4.62 -30.19
CA PRO A 253 -2.17 5.36 -31.40
C PRO A 253 -2.47 6.86 -31.34
N LEU A 254 -3.46 7.27 -30.55
CA LEU A 254 -3.91 8.66 -30.38
C LEU A 254 -3.08 9.41 -29.33
N LEU A 255 -2.22 8.69 -28.61
CA LEU A 255 -1.35 9.24 -27.56
C LEU A 255 0.11 9.36 -28.01
N LYS A 256 0.43 9.18 -29.30
CA LYS A 256 1.81 9.24 -29.80
C LYS A 256 2.50 10.57 -29.46
N ASP A 257 1.79 11.68 -29.60
CA ASP A 257 2.31 13.03 -29.35
C ASP A 257 2.01 13.53 -27.92
N SER A 258 1.58 12.63 -27.02
CA SER A 258 1.24 12.99 -25.65
C SER A 258 2.45 13.27 -24.76
N GLY A 259 3.61 12.73 -25.13
CA GLY A 259 4.85 12.81 -24.37
C GLY A 259 4.78 12.07 -23.03
N ASN A 260 5.93 11.95 -22.34
CA ASN A 260 6.03 11.34 -21.01
C ASN A 260 6.82 12.21 -20.02
N GLU A 261 7.18 13.42 -20.44
CA GLU A 261 8.03 14.34 -19.70
C GLU A 261 7.23 15.45 -19.05
N ARG A 262 7.92 16.40 -18.41
CA ARG A 262 7.27 17.58 -17.83
C ARG A 262 6.53 18.36 -18.93
N GLY A 263 5.26 18.68 -18.68
CA GLY A 263 4.40 19.34 -19.67
C GLY A 263 3.73 18.38 -20.66
N SER A 264 3.99 17.08 -20.57
CA SER A 264 3.19 16.06 -21.26
C SER A 264 1.74 16.11 -20.82
N TRP A 265 0.86 15.69 -21.71
CA TRP A 265 -0.56 15.53 -21.43
C TRP A 265 -0.98 14.06 -21.37
N ARG A 266 -0.01 13.13 -21.38
CA ARG A 266 -0.29 11.72 -21.10
C ARG A 266 -0.65 11.55 -19.63
N ARG A 267 -1.61 10.67 -19.35
CA ARG A 267 -2.00 10.33 -17.97
C ARG A 267 -0.78 9.79 -17.21
N PRO A 268 -0.40 10.37 -16.06
CA PRO A 268 0.68 9.84 -15.26
C PRO A 268 0.30 8.47 -14.71
N PHE A 269 1.22 7.51 -14.82
CA PHE A 269 0.97 6.17 -14.31
C PHE A 269 0.86 6.16 -12.77
N VAL A 270 1.83 6.75 -12.08
CA VAL A 270 1.80 6.97 -10.63
C VAL A 270 1.99 8.46 -10.33
N THR A 271 1.15 8.99 -9.45
CA THR A 271 1.37 10.30 -8.81
C THR A 271 1.77 10.07 -7.36
N HIS A 272 3.01 10.40 -7.04
CA HIS A 272 3.64 10.20 -5.74
C HIS A 272 3.77 11.52 -4.98
N PHE A 273 3.09 11.59 -3.84
CA PHE A 273 3.08 12.71 -2.91
C PHE A 273 4.27 12.67 -1.95
N ALA A 274 5.48 12.58 -2.51
CA ALA A 274 6.70 12.71 -1.75
C ALA A 274 6.72 14.04 -0.98
N GLY A 275 7.02 13.98 0.32
CA GLY A 275 7.02 15.14 1.22
C GLY A 275 5.68 15.44 1.90
N CYS A 276 4.55 14.93 1.40
CA CYS A 276 3.25 15.07 2.09
C CYS A 276 3.08 13.97 3.16
N GLN A 277 2.71 14.38 4.37
CA GLN A 277 2.60 13.49 5.54
C GLN A 277 1.23 13.63 6.21
N PRO A 278 0.11 13.23 5.55
CA PRO A 278 -1.24 13.44 6.06
C PRO A 278 -1.51 12.75 7.40
N CYS A 279 -0.70 11.75 7.76
CA CYS A 279 -0.86 10.94 8.95
C CYS A 279 -0.27 11.55 10.23
N ILE A 280 0.70 12.46 10.15
CA ILE A 280 1.39 13.01 11.34
C ILE A 280 0.66 14.25 11.91
N GLY A 281 -0.18 14.92 11.11
CA GLY A 281 -1.07 16.00 11.56
C GLY A 281 -0.40 17.32 11.98
N LYS A 282 0.91 17.33 12.28
CA LYS A 282 1.68 18.55 12.59
C LYS A 282 2.35 19.08 11.33
N ARG A 283 2.72 20.38 11.34
CA ARG A 283 3.42 21.08 10.24
C ARG A 283 4.31 20.09 9.51
N THR A 284 4.04 19.91 8.21
CA THR A 284 4.97 19.25 7.28
C THR A 284 6.37 19.65 7.70
N ARG A 285 7.22 18.68 8.05
CA ARG A 285 8.59 18.96 8.50
C ARG A 285 9.38 19.73 7.44
N ASN A 286 8.87 19.73 6.21
CA ASN A 286 9.34 20.52 5.08
C ASN A 286 8.50 21.80 4.91
N PRO A 287 9.08 23.00 5.07
CA PRO A 287 8.39 24.29 4.88
C PRO A 287 7.93 24.53 3.43
N SER A 288 8.38 23.76 2.45
CA SER A 288 8.00 23.91 1.04
C SER A 288 6.57 23.44 0.71
N PHE A 289 5.89 22.69 1.58
CA PHE A 289 4.56 22.15 1.30
C PHE A 289 3.61 22.44 2.45
N THR A 290 2.50 23.13 2.20
CA THR A 290 1.47 23.33 3.23
C THR A 290 0.61 22.07 3.37
N LEU A 291 0.07 21.83 4.58
CA LEU A 291 -0.87 20.73 4.80
C LEU A 291 -2.08 20.83 3.85
N GLU A 292 -2.57 22.04 3.65
CA GLU A 292 -3.71 22.33 2.77
C GLU A 292 -3.36 22.10 1.29
N GLY A 293 -2.17 22.52 0.85
CA GLY A 293 -1.67 22.25 -0.50
C GLY A 293 -1.59 20.75 -0.79
N CYS A 294 -1.02 19.96 0.13
CA CYS A 294 -0.99 18.50 0.03
C CYS A 294 -2.41 17.90 -0.05
N ARG A 295 -3.34 18.34 0.80
CA ARG A 295 -4.72 17.83 0.80
C ARG A 295 -5.45 18.10 -0.51
N ASN A 296 -5.42 19.34 -0.98
CA ASN A 296 -6.06 19.74 -2.23
C ASN A 296 -5.48 18.99 -3.42
N ALA A 297 -4.16 18.86 -3.46
CA ALA A 297 -3.46 18.13 -4.50
C ALA A 297 -3.79 16.62 -4.47
N MET A 298 -3.85 16.00 -3.28
CA MET A 298 -4.25 14.60 -3.11
C MET A 298 -5.71 14.38 -3.54
N ASN A 299 -6.63 15.27 -3.18
CA ASN A 299 -8.02 15.21 -3.61
C ASN A 299 -8.11 15.26 -5.14
N LYS A 300 -7.39 16.19 -5.78
CA LYS A 300 -7.34 16.30 -7.24
C LYS A 300 -6.88 15.00 -7.90
N ALA A 301 -5.75 14.44 -7.45
CA ALA A 301 -5.22 13.20 -8.03
C ALA A 301 -6.15 12.00 -7.81
N LEU A 302 -6.75 11.89 -6.63
CA LEU A 302 -7.66 10.79 -6.29
C LEU A 302 -8.96 10.89 -7.09
N ASN A 303 -9.59 12.05 -7.18
CA ASN A 303 -10.80 12.26 -7.97
C ASN A 303 -10.52 12.10 -9.48
N PHE A 304 -9.34 12.53 -9.95
CA PHE A 304 -8.91 12.32 -11.33
C PHE A 304 -8.78 10.84 -11.68
N ALA A 305 -8.27 10.03 -10.75
CA ALA A 305 -8.22 8.58 -10.90
C ALA A 305 -9.61 7.93 -10.76
N ASP A 306 -10.41 8.36 -9.79
CA ASP A 306 -11.76 7.81 -9.56
C ASP A 306 -12.69 8.08 -10.75
N ASN A 307 -12.56 9.24 -11.40
CA ASN A 307 -13.28 9.55 -12.64
C ASN A 307 -13.01 8.56 -13.79
N GLN A 308 -11.86 7.87 -13.79
CA GLN A 308 -11.59 6.84 -14.80
C GLN A 308 -12.37 5.55 -14.53
N VAL A 309 -12.74 5.29 -13.27
CA VAL A 309 -13.57 4.17 -12.84
C VAL A 309 -15.05 4.53 -12.94
N LEU A 310 -15.45 5.65 -12.33
CA LEU A 310 -16.84 6.10 -12.24
C LEU A 310 -17.51 6.28 -13.61
N ARG A 311 -16.76 6.70 -14.64
CA ARG A 311 -17.30 6.87 -16.00
C ARG A 311 -17.87 5.58 -16.59
N ASN A 312 -17.26 4.43 -16.29
CA ASN A 312 -17.79 3.13 -16.72
C ASN A 312 -19.16 2.83 -16.09
N HIS A 313 -19.47 3.47 -14.96
CA HIS A 313 -20.74 3.36 -14.26
C HIS A 313 -21.71 4.52 -14.55
N GLY A 314 -21.30 5.52 -15.34
CA GLY A 314 -22.14 6.67 -15.69
C GLY A 314 -22.08 7.83 -14.71
N PHE A 315 -20.98 7.95 -13.97
CA PHE A 315 -20.79 9.04 -13.01
C PHE A 315 -19.45 9.73 -13.21
N VAL A 316 -19.36 10.98 -12.76
CA VAL A 316 -18.13 11.76 -12.73
C VAL A 316 -18.16 12.74 -11.57
N HIS A 317 -17.01 12.98 -10.95
CA HIS A 317 -16.81 14.16 -10.10
C HIS A 317 -16.73 15.41 -10.99
N PRO A 318 -17.68 16.37 -10.86
CA PRO A 318 -17.65 17.61 -11.64
C PRO A 318 -16.47 18.51 -11.25
N SER A 319 -16.01 18.42 -10.00
CA SER A 319 -14.83 19.12 -9.50
C SER A 319 -13.82 18.12 -8.96
N LEU A 320 -12.55 18.27 -9.34
CA LEU A 320 -11.46 17.46 -8.80
C LEU A 320 -11.15 17.78 -7.32
N LEU A 321 -11.64 18.90 -6.79
CA LEU A 321 -11.45 19.27 -5.38
C LEU A 321 -12.56 18.72 -4.46
N ASP A 322 -13.75 18.49 -5.00
CA ASP A 322 -14.90 18.03 -4.23
C ASP A 322 -15.10 16.51 -4.42
N SER A 323 -14.78 15.74 -3.37
CA SER A 323 -14.96 14.29 -3.37
C SER A 323 -16.35 13.84 -2.93
N SER A 324 -17.21 14.76 -2.47
CA SER A 324 -18.54 14.42 -1.92
C SER A 324 -19.64 14.34 -2.98
N VAL A 325 -19.43 15.00 -4.12
CA VAL A 325 -20.43 15.10 -5.19
C VAL A 325 -19.99 14.29 -6.40
N VAL A 326 -20.95 13.54 -6.96
CA VAL A 326 -20.87 12.93 -8.28
C VAL A 326 -22.10 13.32 -9.09
N SER A 327 -21.91 13.54 -10.38
CA SER A 327 -22.98 13.84 -11.34
C SER A 327 -23.14 12.67 -12.30
N SER A 328 -24.39 12.34 -12.65
CA SER A 328 -24.68 11.37 -13.69
C SER A 328 -24.30 11.91 -15.07
N ILE A 329 -23.76 11.06 -15.93
CA ILE A 329 -23.49 11.37 -17.34
C ILE A 329 -24.21 10.37 -18.25
N SER A 330 -24.56 10.82 -19.46
CA SER A 330 -25.13 9.94 -20.50
C SER A 330 -24.18 8.79 -20.82
N PHE A 331 -24.73 7.66 -21.27
CA PHE A 331 -23.97 6.47 -21.65
C PHE A 331 -23.11 6.69 -22.91
N ASP A 332 -23.54 7.57 -23.80
CA ASP A 332 -22.76 8.10 -24.92
C ASP A 332 -22.59 9.60 -24.69
N TYR A 333 -21.83 9.94 -23.63
CA TYR A 333 -21.61 11.33 -23.23
C TYR A 333 -20.89 12.07 -24.37
N LEU A 334 -21.66 12.74 -25.22
CA LEU A 334 -21.19 13.92 -25.94
C LEU A 334 -21.40 15.06 -24.96
N LEU A 335 -20.30 15.59 -24.40
CA LEU A 335 -20.35 16.69 -23.44
C LEU A 335 -21.25 17.82 -23.93
#